data_AF-A0A2N1R4E4-F1
#
_entry.id   AF-A0A2N1R4E4-F1
#
_cell.length_a   1.000
_cell.length_b   1.000
_cell.length_c   1.000
_cell.angle_alpha   90.00
_cell.angle_beta   90.00
_cell.angle_gamma   90.00
#
_symmetry.space_group_name_H-M   'P 1'
#
loop_
_entity.id
_entity.type
_entity.pdbx_description
1 polymer ?
#
loop_
_entity_poly.entity_id
_entity_poly.type
_entity_poly.pdbx_seq_one_letter_code
_entity_poly.pdbx_strand_id
1 'polypeptide(L)' 'LSVGYIRGRTAPILDSAADARTAITRMTDPVPQALVLTAIVIGLAVTALMLSYAVRLRAGGGGSTIDTYGEEKW' A
#
# COMPACT_ATOMS: atom_id res chain seq x y z
N LEU A 1 -1.26 -0.87 -10.44
CA LEU A 1 -1.39 -2.20 -11.09
C LEU A 1 -1.56 -2.11 -12.61
N SER A 2 -2.34 -1.16 -13.14
CA SER A 2 -2.50 -0.93 -14.59
C SER A 2 -1.17 -0.74 -15.34
N VAL A 3 -0.17 -0.11 -14.71
CA VAL A 3 1.13 0.20 -15.35
C VAL A 3 1.92 -1.04 -15.80
N GLY A 4 1.74 -2.18 -15.15
CA GLY A 4 2.44 -3.44 -15.48
C GLY A 4 1.61 -4.38 -16.35
N TYR A 5 0.34 -4.05 -16.64
CA TYR A 5 -0.60 -4.97 -17.29
C TYR A 5 -0.34 -5.10 -18.78
N ILE A 6 -0.20 -6.35 -19.25
CA ILE A 6 -0.05 -6.69 -20.66
C ILE A 6 -1.13 -7.71 -21.02
N ARG A 7 -1.91 -7.42 -22.06
CA ARG A 7 -3.04 -8.25 -22.49
C ARG A 7 -2.56 -9.65 -22.88
N GLY A 8 -3.22 -10.69 -22.34
CA GLY A 8 -2.88 -12.09 -22.62
C GLY A 8 -1.73 -12.66 -21.78
N ARG A 9 -1.19 -11.90 -20.83
CA ARG A 9 -0.18 -12.39 -19.88
C ARG A 9 -0.80 -12.92 -18.58
N THR A 10 -0.11 -13.84 -17.95
CA THR A 10 -0.50 -14.49 -16.69
C THR A 10 0.16 -13.82 -15.49
N ALA A 11 -0.29 -14.16 -14.28
CA ALA A 11 0.34 -13.73 -13.05
C ALA A 11 1.80 -14.25 -12.96
N PRO A 12 2.74 -13.47 -12.41
CA PRO A 12 4.15 -13.88 -12.27
C PRO A 12 4.33 -14.82 -11.07
N ILE A 13 3.75 -16.02 -11.20
CA ILE A 13 3.87 -17.11 -10.24
C ILE A 13 4.34 -18.34 -11.02
N LEU A 14 5.51 -18.85 -10.68
CA LEU A 14 6.08 -20.04 -11.33
C LEU A 14 5.38 -21.29 -10.77
N ASP A 15 4.77 -22.07 -11.66
CA ASP A 15 4.22 -23.39 -11.35
C ASP A 15 5.24 -24.47 -11.73
N SER A 16 5.41 -25.49 -10.88
CA SER A 16 6.40 -26.56 -11.09
C SER A 16 6.08 -27.45 -12.28
N ALA A 17 4.83 -27.43 -12.77
CA ALA A 17 4.39 -28.13 -13.98
C ALA A 17 4.67 -27.36 -15.28
N ALA A 18 5.06 -26.09 -15.22
CA ALA A 18 5.24 -25.22 -16.38
C ALA A 18 6.71 -25.09 -16.80
N ASP A 19 6.98 -25.14 -18.11
CA ASP A 19 8.31 -24.85 -18.66
C ASP A 19 8.72 -23.40 -18.34
N ALA A 20 9.74 -23.24 -17.49
CA ALA A 20 10.18 -21.96 -16.95
C ALA A 20 10.52 -20.93 -18.04
N ARG A 21 11.00 -21.40 -19.21
CA ARG A 21 11.39 -20.53 -20.33
C ARG A 21 10.18 -19.88 -21.01
N THR A 22 9.10 -20.64 -21.13
CA THR A 22 7.83 -20.18 -21.71
C THR A 22 7.03 -19.33 -20.69
N ALA A 23 7.16 -19.64 -19.41
CA ALA A 23 6.53 -18.89 -18.32
C ALA A 23 7.05 -17.44 -18.24
N ILE A 24 8.37 -17.25 -18.28
CA ILE A 24 9.00 -15.91 -18.17
C ILE A 24 8.52 -14.94 -19.27
N THR A 25 8.29 -15.43 -20.49
CA THR A 25 7.84 -14.59 -21.62
C THR A 25 6.35 -14.23 -21.56
N ARG A 26 5.54 -15.02 -20.84
CA ARG A 26 4.08 -14.84 -20.73
C ARG A 26 3.64 -14.19 -19.42
N MET A 27 4.56 -13.85 -18.52
CA MET A 27 4.24 -13.24 -17.23
C MET A 27 4.19 -11.71 -17.27
N THR A 28 3.27 -11.17 -16.47
CA THR A 28 3.16 -9.74 -16.18
C THR A 28 4.37 -9.27 -15.36
N ASP A 29 4.81 -8.02 -15.53
CA ASP A 29 5.99 -7.49 -14.82
C ASP A 29 5.80 -7.57 -13.28
N PRO A 30 6.69 -8.27 -12.55
CA PRO A 30 6.62 -8.37 -11.09
C PRO A 30 7.07 -7.09 -10.36
N VAL A 31 7.82 -6.19 -11.00
CA VAL A 31 8.39 -5.00 -10.34
C VAL A 31 7.29 -4.06 -9.81
N PRO A 32 6.29 -3.64 -10.62
CA PRO A 32 5.21 -2.80 -10.11
C PRO A 32 4.38 -3.47 -9.01
N GLN A 33 4.31 -4.80 -8.98
CA GLN A 33 3.52 -5.54 -7.98
C GLN A 33 4.21 -5.53 -6.62
N ALA A 34 5.53 -5.75 -6.60
CA ALA A 34 6.33 -5.66 -5.37
C ALA A 34 6.30 -4.23 -4.80
N LEU A 35 6.43 -3.21 -5.65
CA LEU A 35 6.37 -1.81 -5.23
C LEU A 35 5.03 -1.45 -4.58
N VAL A 36 3.91 -1.91 -5.16
CA VAL A 36 2.57 -1.65 -4.62
C VAL A 36 2.36 -2.37 -3.29
N LEU A 37 2.82 -3.61 -3.15
CA LEU A 37 2.69 -4.34 -1.88
C LEU A 37 3.38 -3.61 -0.73
N THR A 38 4.60 -3.10 -0.96
CA THR A 38 5.33 -2.29 0.01
C THR A 38 4.58 -1.00 0.34
N ALA A 39 4.06 -0.30 -0.68
CA ALA A 39 3.30 0.93 -0.47
C ALA A 39 2.02 0.71 0.34
N ILE A 40 1.32 -0.41 0.15
CA ILE A 40 0.12 -0.77 0.92
C ILE A 40 0.46 -0.91 2.41
N VAL A 41 1.52 -1.64 2.74
CA VAL A 41 1.93 -1.86 4.14
C VAL A 41 2.36 -0.55 4.79
N ILE A 42 3.13 0.29 4.09
CA ILE A 42 3.52 1.62 4.57
C ILE A 42 2.28 2.48 4.83
N GLY A 43 1.35 2.54 3.87
CA GLY A 43 0.11 3.28 4.01
C GLY A 43 -0.70 2.85 5.23
N LEU A 44 -0.87 1.53 5.40
CA LEU A 44 -1.60 0.97 6.54
C LEU A 44 -0.92 1.27 7.88
N ALA A 45 0.42 1.22 7.94
CA ALA A 45 1.18 1.56 9.14
C ALA A 45 1.00 3.05 9.52
N VAL A 46 1.09 3.96 8.55
CA VAL A 46 0.89 5.41 8.79
C VAL A 46 -0.56 5.70 9.19
N THR A 47 -1.55 5.07 8.54
CA THR A 47 -2.95 5.20 8.93
C THR A 47 -3.20 4.71 10.36
N ALA A 48 -2.65 3.56 10.74
CA ALA A 48 -2.78 3.02 12.09
C ALA A 48 -2.14 3.96 13.13
N LEU A 49 -0.96 4.50 12.83
CA LEU A 49 -0.29 5.48 13.68
C LEU A 49 -1.15 6.73 13.86
N MET A 50 -1.63 7.34 12.78
CA MET A 50 -2.48 8.53 12.85
C MET A 50 -3.79 8.26 13.58
N LEU A 51 -4.39 7.08 13.39
CA LEU A 51 -5.59 6.68 14.12
C LEU A 51 -5.33 6.56 15.63
N SER A 52 -4.19 5.99 16.02
CA SER A 52 -3.81 5.90 17.44
C SER A 52 -3.67 7.28 18.09
N TYR A 53 -3.11 8.26 17.35
CA TYR A 53 -3.04 9.64 17.80
C TYR A 53 -4.42 10.27 17.91
N ALA A 54 -5.29 10.09 16.90
CA ALA A 54 -6.64 10.62 16.92
C ALA A 54 -7.45 10.10 18.11
N VAL A 55 -7.36 8.80 18.41
CA VAL A 55 -7.99 8.19 19.58
C VAL A 55 -7.44 8.78 20.88
N ARG A 56 -6.11 8.95 20.98
CA ARG A 56 -5.48 9.50 22.18
C ARG A 56 -5.85 10.98 22.42
N LEU A 57 -5.88 11.78 21.36
CA LEU A 57 -6.31 13.18 21.42
C LEU A 57 -7.77 13.29 21.87
N ARG A 58 -8.66 12.45 21.33
CA ARG A 58 -10.05 12.41 21.75
C ARG A 58 -10.21 12.01 23.22
N ALA A 59 -9.43 11.03 23.70
CA ALA A 59 -9.44 10.61 25.10
C ALA A 59 -8.91 11.70 26.04
N GLY A 60 -7.94 12.51 25.58
CA GLY A 60 -7.41 13.66 26.31
C GLY A 60 -8.32 14.90 26.34
N GLY A 61 -9.55 14.81 25.83
CA GLY A 61 -10.50 15.94 25.78
C GLY A 61 -10.38 16.82 24.53
N GLY A 62 -9.59 16.40 23.53
CA GLY A 62 -9.45 17.11 22.27
C GLY A 62 -10.70 17.02 21.38
N GLY A 63 -10.94 18.06 20.59
CA GLY A 63 -12.05 18.16 19.65
C GLY A 63 -11.89 17.25 18.42
N SER A 64 -12.97 17.00 17.69
CA SER A 64 -12.93 16.32 16.38
C SER A 64 -12.66 17.28 15.21
N THR A 65 -12.61 18.58 15.50
CA THR A 65 -12.41 19.64 14.51
C THR A 65 -10.96 20.12 14.57
N ILE A 66 -10.35 20.34 13.42
CA ILE A 66 -8.95 20.80 13.33
C ILE A 66 -8.77 22.17 13.99
N ASP A 67 -9.76 23.06 13.85
CA ASP A 67 -9.74 24.44 14.39
C ASP A 67 -9.63 24.50 15.93
N THR A 68 -9.98 23.40 16.62
CA THR A 68 -9.89 23.32 18.09
C THR A 68 -8.46 23.14 18.60
N TYR A 69 -7.54 22.70 17.74
CA TYR A 69 -6.13 22.55 18.06
C TYR A 69 -5.42 23.80 17.54
N GLY A 70 -5.13 24.74 18.45
CA GLY A 70 -4.63 26.07 18.10
C GLY A 70 -3.26 26.03 17.42
N GLU A 71 -3.02 26.99 16.52
CA GLU A 71 -1.71 27.18 15.90
C GLU A 71 -0.66 27.45 16.99
N GLU A 72 0.35 26.59 17.03
CA GLU A 72 1.53 26.77 17.88
C GLU A 72 2.16 28.12 17.48
N LYS A 73 2.09 29.13 18.37
CA LYS A 73 2.73 30.43 18.15
C LYS A 73 4.24 30.24 18.19
N TRP A 74 4.88 30.17 17.02
CA TRP A 74 6.31 30.46 16.85
C TRP A 74 6.45 31.79 16.12
#